data_AF-A0AB36M5S6-F1
#
_entry.id   AF-A0AB36M5S6-F1
#
_cell.length_a   1.000
_cell.length_b   1.000
_cell.length_c   1.000
_cell.angle_alpha   90.00
_cell.angle_beta   90.00
_cell.angle_gamma   90.00
#
_symmetry.space_group_name_H-M   'P 1'
#
loop_
_entity.id
_entity.type
_entity.pdbx_description
1 polymer ?
#
loop_
_entity_poly.entity_id
_entity_poly.type
_entity_poly.pdbx_seq_one_letter_code
_entity_poly.pdbx_strand_id
1 'polypeptide(L)'
;MNTAILNPSIQQASTPFIAPKLFTAKRLVNTKNMTQAEWLEVRRQGIGSSDCAAACGLNPYMSMLELWMIKTGRVKQSIEDESTGHAPLYWGKQLEPLVAEYYTMHTNNKVRRINAVLQHPDEDKHFMLANLDYSVVG
;
A
#
# COMPACT_ATOMS: atom_id res chain seq x y z
N MET A 1 -21.09 46.08 15.38
CA MET A 1 -21.47 45.54 14.06
C MET A 1 -20.45 44.47 13.69
N ASN A 2 -20.70 43.22 14.06
CA ASN A 2 -19.86 42.09 13.65
C ASN A 2 -20.67 41.27 12.65
N THR A 3 -20.36 41.46 11.38
CA THR A 3 -20.95 40.73 10.27
C THR A 3 -20.34 39.32 10.29
N ALA A 4 -21.13 38.32 10.66
CA ALA A 4 -20.76 36.93 10.51
C ALA A 4 -20.59 36.65 9.00
N ILE A 5 -19.36 36.36 8.58
CA ILE A 5 -19.10 35.78 7.27
C ILE A 5 -19.61 34.34 7.37
N LEU A 6 -20.83 34.12 6.89
CA LEU A 6 -21.38 32.79 6.64
C LEU A 6 -20.48 32.13 5.60
N ASN A 7 -19.65 31.18 6.04
CA ASN A 7 -18.93 30.30 5.15
C ASN A 7 -20.00 29.41 4.48
N PRO A 8 -20.21 29.47 3.16
CA PRO A 8 -21.14 28.57 2.51
C PRO A 8 -20.59 27.15 2.69
N SER A 9 -21.33 26.34 3.43
CA SER A 9 -21.14 24.90 3.54
C SER A 9 -21.08 24.34 2.12
N ILE A 10 -19.86 24.02 1.67
CA ILE A 10 -19.65 23.21 0.47
C ILE A 10 -20.15 21.81 0.83
N GLN A 11 -21.46 21.60 0.71
CA GLN A 11 -22.04 20.27 0.58
C GLN A 11 -21.62 19.76 -0.79
N GLN A 12 -20.38 19.26 -0.88
CA GLN A 12 -20.00 18.37 -1.96
C GLN A 12 -20.92 17.16 -1.84
N ALA A 13 -21.86 17.04 -2.77
CA ALA A 13 -22.68 15.84 -2.92
C ALA A 13 -21.72 14.66 -3.10
N SER A 14 -21.60 13.81 -2.06
CA SER A 14 -20.79 12.60 -2.12
C SER A 14 -21.44 11.68 -3.15
N THR A 15 -20.85 11.65 -4.34
CA THR A 15 -21.26 10.69 -5.35
C THR A 15 -20.94 9.31 -4.77
N PRO A 16 -21.92 8.38 -4.68
CA PRO A 16 -21.66 7.07 -4.11
C PRO A 16 -20.52 6.41 -4.88
N PHE A 17 -19.51 5.93 -4.16
CA PHE A 17 -18.40 5.22 -4.78
C PHE A 17 -18.92 3.91 -5.37
N ILE A 18 -19.05 3.86 -6.69
CA ILE A 18 -19.37 2.63 -7.41
C ILE A 18 -18.04 1.92 -7.67
N ALA A 19 -17.71 0.94 -6.83
CA ALA A 19 -16.54 0.11 -7.04
C ALA A 19 -16.67 -0.61 -8.40
N PRO A 20 -15.71 -0.46 -9.33
CA PRO A 20 -15.74 -1.21 -10.58
C PRO A 20 -15.66 -2.72 -10.28
N LYS A 21 -16.40 -3.54 -11.04
CA LYS A 21 -16.25 -5.00 -11.04
C LYS A 21 -14.91 -5.36 -11.68
N LEU A 22 -13.82 -5.17 -10.94
CA LEU A 22 -12.49 -5.61 -11.34
C LEU A 22 -12.35 -7.11 -11.06
N PHE A 23 -11.57 -7.80 -11.89
CA PHE A 23 -11.14 -9.17 -11.62
C PHE A 23 -10.51 -9.22 -10.24
N THR A 24 -11.06 -10.05 -9.36
CA THR A 24 -10.59 -10.14 -7.98
C THR A 24 -9.17 -10.70 -7.98
N ALA A 25 -8.20 -9.90 -7.55
CA ALA A 25 -6.82 -10.36 -7.40
C ALA A 25 -6.77 -11.60 -6.50
N LYS A 26 -5.88 -12.55 -6.83
CA LYS A 26 -5.66 -13.75 -6.03
C LYS A 26 -4.99 -13.36 -4.72
N ARG A 27 -5.54 -13.83 -3.59
CA ARG A 27 -4.86 -13.70 -2.29
C ARG A 27 -3.77 -14.75 -2.21
N LEU A 28 -2.52 -14.36 -2.43
CA LEU A 28 -1.37 -15.27 -2.45
C LEU A 28 -1.10 -15.84 -1.06
N VAL A 29 -0.98 -14.96 -0.06
CA VAL A 29 -0.76 -15.36 1.34
C VAL A 29 -1.43 -14.38 2.31
N ASN A 30 -1.78 -14.85 3.50
CA ASN A 30 -2.33 -14.04 4.59
C ASN A 30 -1.22 -13.49 5.48
N THR A 31 -1.19 -12.18 5.72
CA THR A 31 -0.10 -11.51 6.43
C THR A 31 -0.35 -11.28 7.92
N LYS A 32 -1.51 -11.68 8.48
CA LYS A 32 -1.92 -11.31 9.85
C LYS A 32 -0.94 -11.77 10.95
N ASN A 33 -0.29 -12.91 10.76
CA ASN A 33 0.64 -13.50 11.74
C ASN A 33 2.04 -13.73 11.15
N MET A 34 2.40 -12.98 10.10
CA MET A 34 3.73 -13.10 9.48
C MET A 34 4.75 -12.23 10.20
N THR A 35 5.95 -12.76 10.36
CA THR A 35 7.13 -11.96 10.67
C THR A 35 7.51 -11.08 9.46
N GLN A 36 8.25 -10.01 9.72
CA GLN A 36 8.76 -9.16 8.65
C GLN A 36 9.67 -9.93 7.68
N ALA A 37 10.47 -10.87 8.17
CA ALA A 37 11.34 -11.70 7.34
C ALA A 37 10.55 -12.63 6.40
N GLU A 38 9.51 -13.31 6.89
CA GLU A 38 8.63 -14.13 6.05
C GLU A 38 7.91 -13.28 5.01
N TRP A 39 7.45 -12.10 5.42
CA TRP A 39 6.79 -11.16 4.52
C TRP A 39 7.72 -10.68 3.40
N LEU A 40 8.97 -10.35 3.72
CA LEU A 40 9.98 -9.97 2.73
C LEU A 40 10.31 -11.14 1.78
N GLU A 41 10.37 -12.37 2.29
CA GLU A 41 10.64 -13.54 1.44
C GLU A 41 9.51 -13.81 0.45
N VAL A 42 8.24 -13.69 0.88
CA VAL A 42 7.09 -13.75 -0.03
C VAL A 42 7.21 -12.65 -1.09
N ARG A 43 7.48 -11.41 -0.69
CA ARG A 43 7.59 -10.27 -1.62
C ARG A 43 8.78 -10.39 -2.58
N ARG A 44 9.82 -11.13 -2.21
CA ARG A 44 10.98 -11.38 -3.08
C ARG A 44 10.61 -12.21 -4.31
N GLN A 45 9.53 -13.00 -4.24
CA GLN A 45 9.08 -13.90 -5.31
C GLN A 45 8.46 -13.17 -6.52
N GLY A 46 8.22 -11.86 -6.43
CA GLY A 46 7.65 -11.07 -7.51
C GLY A 46 8.01 -9.59 -7.43
N ILE A 47 7.39 -8.79 -8.29
CA ILE A 47 7.54 -7.34 -8.42
C ILE A 47 6.30 -6.69 -7.83
N GLY A 48 6.50 -5.95 -6.74
CA GLY A 48 5.48 -5.13 -6.09
C GLY A 48 5.48 -3.68 -6.55
N SER A 49 4.52 -2.89 -6.09
CA SER A 49 4.38 -1.46 -6.40
C SER A 49 5.66 -0.64 -6.13
N SER A 50 6.32 -0.86 -4.99
CA SER A 50 7.59 -0.19 -4.66
C SER A 50 8.73 -0.60 -5.58
N ASP A 51 8.71 -1.83 -6.08
CA ASP A 51 9.73 -2.37 -6.97
C ASP A 51 9.57 -1.81 -8.39
N CYS A 52 8.34 -1.54 -8.82
CA CYS A 52 8.06 -0.96 -10.15
C CYS A 52 8.83 0.33 -10.41
N ALA A 53 8.89 1.24 -9.41
CA ALA A 53 9.65 2.47 -9.56
C ALA A 53 11.16 2.21 -9.75
N ALA A 54 11.73 1.27 -8.99
CA ALA A 54 13.14 0.89 -9.11
C ALA A 54 13.42 0.16 -10.44
N ALA A 55 12.53 -0.73 -10.86
CA ALA A 55 12.61 -1.43 -12.14
C ALA A 55 12.57 -0.48 -13.35
N CYS A 56 11.85 0.64 -13.23
CA CYS A 56 11.80 1.69 -14.25
C CYS A 56 12.95 2.72 -14.12
N GLY A 57 13.86 2.57 -13.15
CA GLY A 57 14.94 3.54 -12.91
C GLY A 57 14.46 4.90 -12.35
N LEU A 58 13.26 4.95 -11.77
CA LEU A 58 12.62 6.15 -11.22
C LEU A 58 12.72 6.24 -9.69
N ASN A 59 13.32 5.25 -9.03
CA ASN A 59 13.48 5.23 -7.58
C ASN A 59 14.81 5.87 -7.17
N PRO A 60 14.80 6.96 -6.39
CA PRO A 60 16.03 7.62 -5.94
C PRO A 60 16.78 6.84 -4.84
N TYR A 61 16.15 5.84 -4.22
CA TYR A 61 16.68 5.08 -3.09
C TYR A 61 17.17 3.68 -3.45
N MET A 62 16.80 3.15 -4.62
CA MET A 62 17.15 1.78 -5.03
C MET A 62 17.41 1.72 -6.53
N SER A 63 18.56 1.19 -6.92
CA SER A 63 18.91 1.01 -8.33
C SER A 63 18.26 -0.25 -8.95
N MET A 64 18.17 -0.28 -10.29
CA MET A 64 17.70 -1.47 -11.02
C MET A 64 18.55 -2.72 -10.72
N LEU A 65 19.88 -2.55 -10.62
CA LEU A 65 20.81 -3.64 -10.32
C LEU A 65 20.59 -4.18 -8.91
N GLU A 66 20.44 -3.29 -7.93
CA GLU A 66 20.17 -3.66 -6.54
C GLU A 66 18.86 -4.43 -6.41
N LEU A 67 17.79 -3.94 -7.05
CA LEU A 67 16.52 -4.66 -7.12
C LEU A 67 16.71 -6.07 -7.70
N TRP A 68 17.43 -6.19 -8.82
CA TRP A 68 17.71 -7.50 -9.42
C TRP A 68 18.49 -8.43 -8.48
N MET A 69 19.50 -7.91 -7.76
CA MET A 69 20.25 -8.69 -6.77
C MET A 69 19.35 -9.19 -5.64
N ILE A 70 18.43 -8.34 -5.15
CA ILE A 70 17.45 -8.71 -4.12
C ILE A 70 16.50 -9.79 -4.63
N LYS A 71 15.85 -9.57 -5.78
CA LYS A 71 14.85 -10.51 -6.32
C LYS A 71 15.45 -11.86 -6.69
N THR A 72 16.70 -11.88 -7.12
CA THR A 72 17.43 -13.13 -7.41
C THR A 72 18.13 -13.76 -6.21
N GLY A 73 17.98 -13.18 -5.01
CA GLY A 73 18.51 -13.75 -3.76
C GLY A 73 20.02 -13.62 -3.57
N ARG A 74 20.69 -12.78 -4.37
CA ARG A 74 22.13 -12.48 -4.26
C ARG A 74 22.44 -11.55 -3.09
N VAL A 75 21.48 -10.67 -2.79
CA VAL A 75 21.53 -9.75 -1.65
C VAL A 75 20.24 -9.93 -0.86
N LYS A 76 20.34 -9.99 0.47
CA LYS A 76 19.15 -9.88 1.31
C LYS A 76 18.80 -8.41 1.46
N GLN A 77 17.52 -8.08 1.26
CA GLN A 77 17.02 -6.76 1.60
C GLN A 77 17.25 -6.51 3.09
N SER A 78 17.95 -5.43 3.44
CA SER A 78 18.23 -5.11 4.83
C SER A 78 16.94 -4.81 5.57
N ILE A 79 16.80 -5.40 6.75
CA ILE A 79 15.83 -4.98 7.77
C ILE A 79 16.59 -3.95 8.60
N GLU A 80 16.97 -2.82 8.00
CA GLU A 80 17.48 -1.73 8.84
C GLU A 80 16.37 -1.32 9.80
N ASP A 81 16.76 -0.90 11.01
CA ASP A 81 15.92 -0.77 12.18
C ASP A 81 14.78 0.26 11.96
N GLU A 82 13.73 -0.17 11.24
CA GLU A 82 12.50 0.54 10.92
C GLU A 82 11.72 0.95 12.20
N SER A 83 12.23 0.57 13.37
CA SER A 83 11.72 0.90 14.70
C SER A 83 12.23 2.23 15.24
N THR A 84 13.23 2.85 14.59
CA THR A 84 13.78 4.14 15.04
C THR A 84 12.92 5.31 14.57
N GLY A 85 12.50 6.16 15.51
CA GLY A 85 11.49 7.21 15.32
C GLY A 85 11.79 8.33 14.31
N HIS A 86 12.90 8.25 13.57
CA HIS A 86 13.25 9.17 12.49
C HIS A 86 13.01 8.60 11.09
N ALA A 87 12.74 7.30 10.95
CA ALA A 87 12.54 6.67 9.65
C ALA A 87 11.17 7.04 9.05
N PRO A 88 11.08 7.47 7.76
CA PRO A 88 9.81 7.74 7.10
C PRO A 88 8.84 6.54 7.11
N LEU A 89 9.36 5.31 6.98
CA LEU A 89 8.54 4.09 7.03
C LEU A 89 7.90 3.88 8.41
N TYR A 90 8.60 4.25 9.50
CA TYR A 90 8.07 4.17 10.86
C TYR A 90 6.81 5.03 10.98
N TRP A 91 6.91 6.32 10.63
CA TRP A 91 5.77 7.23 10.70
C TRP A 91 4.67 6.89 9.71
N GLY A 92 5.00 6.35 8.53
CA GLY A 92 4.03 5.81 7.60
C GLY A 92 3.14 4.76 8.25
N LYS A 93 3.73 3.73 8.88
CA LYS A 93 3.01 2.67 9.59
C LYS A 93 2.17 3.20 10.76
N GLN A 94 2.71 4.13 11.55
CA GLN A 94 2.03 4.69 12.71
C GLN A 94 0.83 5.57 12.33
N LEU A 95 0.94 6.34 11.24
CA LEU A 95 -0.09 7.29 10.81
C LEU A 95 -1.15 6.65 9.91
N GLU A 96 -0.86 5.50 9.29
CA GLU A 96 -1.76 4.83 8.34
C GLU A 96 -3.19 4.60 8.90
N PRO A 97 -3.41 4.10 10.15
CA PRO A 97 -4.76 3.96 10.69
C PRO A 97 -5.52 5.30 10.83
N LEU A 98 -4.80 6.36 11.23
CA LEU A 98 -5.38 7.70 11.38
C LEU A 98 -5.79 8.29 10.03
N VAL A 99 -4.96 8.10 9.00
CA VAL A 99 -5.28 8.53 7.62
C VAL A 99 -6.50 7.76 7.09
N ALA A 100 -6.61 6.47 7.36
CA ALA A 100 -7.77 5.66 6.97
C ALA A 100 -9.07 6.10 7.66
N GLU A 101 -9.02 6.47 8.94
CA GLU A 101 -10.14 7.05 9.67
C GLU A 101 -10.54 8.41 9.08
N TYR A 102 -9.57 9.30 8.86
CA TYR A 102 -9.79 10.61 8.24
C TYR A 102 -10.44 10.48 6.86
N TYR A 103 -9.95 9.56 6.02
CA TYR A 103 -10.54 9.26 4.71
C TYR A 103 -12.01 8.86 4.82
N THR A 104 -12.34 7.99 5.78
CA THR A 104 -13.72 7.53 6.01
C THR A 104 -14.62 8.69 6.43
N MET A 105 -14.16 9.56 7.34
CA MET A 105 -14.93 10.74 7.78
C MET A 105 -15.22 11.74 6.66
N HIS A 106 -14.26 11.96 5.75
CA HIS A 106 -14.39 12.99 4.70
C HIS A 106 -15.14 12.49 3.47
N THR A 107 -14.99 11.21 3.13
CA THR A 107 -15.59 10.63 1.92
C THR A 107 -16.90 9.90 2.19
N ASN A 108 -17.19 9.61 3.46
CA ASN A 108 -18.29 8.73 3.91
C ASN A 108 -18.21 7.30 3.35
N ASN A 109 -17.08 6.90 2.76
CA ASN A 109 -16.83 5.54 2.29
C ASN A 109 -16.10 4.73 3.35
N LYS A 110 -16.56 3.51 3.64
CA LYS A 110 -15.87 2.63 4.58
C LYS A 110 -14.63 2.02 3.94
N VAL A 111 -13.60 1.83 4.76
CA VAL A 111 -12.36 1.16 4.38
C VAL A 111 -12.15 -0.10 5.20
N ARG A 112 -11.50 -1.09 4.60
CA ARG A 112 -11.16 -2.37 5.24
C ARG A 112 -9.69 -2.70 5.02
N ARG A 113 -9.00 -3.07 6.10
CA ARG A 113 -7.59 -3.49 6.04
C ARG A 113 -7.41 -4.77 5.23
N ILE A 114 -6.39 -4.82 4.37
CA ILE A 114 -6.06 -5.99 3.55
C ILE A 114 -4.83 -6.69 4.13
N ASN A 115 -5.07 -7.73 4.93
CA ASN A 115 -4.00 -8.56 5.50
C ASN A 115 -3.61 -9.68 4.54
N ALA A 116 -3.21 -9.34 3.31
CA ALA A 116 -2.77 -10.31 2.32
C ALA A 116 -1.77 -9.68 1.33
N VAL A 117 -0.83 -10.50 0.86
CA VAL A 117 -0.15 -10.23 -0.41
C VAL A 117 -1.08 -10.70 -1.52
N LEU A 118 -1.38 -9.79 -2.45
CA LEU A 118 -2.19 -10.05 -3.62
C LEU A 118 -1.30 -10.38 -4.80
N GLN A 119 -1.80 -11.21 -5.70
CA GLN A 119 -1.14 -11.63 -6.94
C GLN A 119 -2.13 -11.47 -8.10
N HIS A 120 -1.61 -11.14 -9.28
CA HIS A 120 -2.42 -11.12 -10.49
C HIS A 120 -3.09 -12.49 -10.74
N PRO A 121 -4.36 -12.55 -11.18
CA PRO A 121 -5.07 -13.83 -11.37
C PRO A 121 -4.51 -14.68 -12.52
N ASP A 122 -4.03 -14.07 -13.60
CA ASP A 122 -3.47 -14.79 -14.74
C ASP A 122 -2.08 -15.38 -14.45
N GLU A 123 -1.85 -16.62 -14.89
CA GLU A 123 -0.62 -17.37 -14.61
C GLU A 123 0.64 -16.74 -15.21
N ASP A 124 0.54 -16.16 -16.41
CA ASP A 124 1.63 -15.47 -17.09
C ASP A 124 2.07 -14.17 -16.37
N LYS A 125 1.24 -13.68 -15.45
CA LYS A 125 1.45 -12.43 -14.70
C LYS A 125 1.61 -12.66 -13.19
N HIS A 126 1.80 -13.89 -12.75
CA HIS A 126 1.99 -14.23 -11.33
C HIS A 126 3.18 -13.51 -10.66
N PHE A 127 4.13 -13.00 -11.43
CA PHE A 127 5.21 -12.17 -10.91
C PHE A 127 4.71 -10.81 -10.39
N MET A 128 3.51 -10.34 -10.78
CA MET A 128 2.93 -9.08 -10.31
C MET A 128 2.28 -9.27 -8.95
N LEU A 129 2.83 -8.60 -7.94
CA LEU A 129 2.35 -8.65 -6.57
C LEU A 129 1.84 -7.27 -6.13
N ALA A 130 0.90 -7.25 -5.18
CA ALA A 130 0.42 -6.02 -4.57
C ALA A 130 0.15 -6.20 -3.08
N ASN A 131 0.55 -5.21 -2.28
CA ASN A 131 0.26 -5.14 -0.86
C ASN A 131 -0.54 -3.87 -0.64
N LEU A 132 -1.84 -4.02 -0.46
CA LEU A 132 -2.73 -2.90 -0.20
C LEU A 132 -2.83 -2.69 1.31
N ASP A 133 -2.83 -1.43 1.74
CA ASP A 133 -3.09 -1.10 3.15
C ASP A 133 -4.58 -1.31 3.45
N TYR A 134 -5.44 -0.68 2.63
CA TYR A 134 -6.90 -0.73 2.75
C TYR A 134 -7.59 -0.87 1.39
N SER A 135 -8.77 -1.47 1.39
CA SER A 135 -9.73 -1.43 0.28
C SER A 135 -10.97 -0.62 0.68
N VAL A 136 -11.48 0.21 -0.23
CA VAL A 136 -12.78 0.88 -0.07
C VAL A 136 -13.91 -0.12 -0.31
N VAL A 137 -14.91 -0.16 0.57
CA VAL A 137 -16.01 -1.15 0.53
C VAL A 137 -17.41 -0.55 0.47
N GLY A 138 -17.52 0.78 0.38
CA GLY A 138 -18.79 1.52 0.25
C GLY A 138 -19.17 2.33 1.48
#